data_AF-A0A937KBC9-F1
#
_entry.id   AF-A0A937KBC9-F1
#
_cell.length_a   1.000
_cell.length_b   1.000
_cell.length_c   1.000
_cell.angle_alpha   90.00
_cell.angle_beta   90.00
_cell.angle_gamma   90.00
#
_symmetry.space_group_name_H-M   'P 1'
#
loop_
_entity.id
_entity.type
_entity.pdbx_description
1 polymer ?
#
loop_
_entity_poly.entity_id
_entity_poly.type
_entity_poly.pdbx_seq_one_letter_code
_entity_poly.pdbx_strand_id
1 'polypeptide(L)'
;MISLTSPVETWAHNVPAGVKLAALSAATVGLFALQDPIWLGVALACAGAIVLSGGLRFARAAVRSLRILIPFLALIAVWHGVTGQIEAGLVVALRLLTALTLANFVTMTTRLTDMVAVAAFLLSPLRRFGLSTRAFELSIALVVRFTPAIAQKGGLLAEAWRARAARRVGWQIVMPLAAIALDDADHVADALRARGGLDQTP
;
A
#
# COMPACT_ATOMS: atom_id res chain seq x y z
N MET A 1 -17.26 18.96 1.97
CA MET A 1 -16.54 18.79 0.69
C MET A 1 -15.11 18.39 1.01
N ILE A 2 -14.84 17.08 1.09
CA ILE A 2 -13.48 16.58 1.35
C ILE A 2 -13.28 15.33 0.47
N SER A 3 -12.96 15.57 -0.79
CA SER A 3 -12.32 14.59 -1.65
C SER A 3 -10.93 14.30 -1.07
N LEU A 4 -10.84 13.33 -0.16
CA LEU A 4 -9.58 12.71 0.28
C LEU A 4 -9.06 11.73 -0.79
N THR A 5 -9.10 12.19 -2.03
CA THR A 5 -8.63 11.53 -3.23
C THR A 5 -7.87 12.60 -3.96
N SER A 6 -6.55 12.45 -4.08
CA SER A 6 -5.67 13.50 -4.59
C SER A 6 -6.27 14.20 -5.83
N PRO A 7 -6.17 15.54 -5.95
CA PRO A 7 -6.77 16.34 -7.02
C PRO A 7 -6.04 16.21 -8.37
N VAL A 8 -5.59 15.01 -8.70
CA VAL A 8 -5.01 14.66 -10.00
C VAL A 8 -5.52 13.27 -10.35
N GLU A 9 -6.59 13.22 -11.15
CA GLU A 9 -7.00 12.01 -11.85
C GLU A 9 -5.86 11.62 -12.79
N THR A 10 -5.11 10.59 -12.41
CA THR A 10 -4.19 9.92 -13.33
C THR A 10 -4.90 8.68 -13.87
N TRP A 11 -4.65 8.36 -15.15
CA TRP A 11 -5.20 7.20 -15.86
C TRP A 11 -5.07 5.87 -15.08
N ALA A 12 -4.05 5.77 -14.22
CA ALA A 12 -3.82 4.63 -13.34
C ALA A 12 -4.88 4.45 -12.24
N HIS A 13 -5.73 5.43 -11.92
CA HIS A 13 -6.74 5.29 -10.85
C HIS A 13 -7.86 4.31 -11.20
N ASN A 14 -8.07 4.06 -12.50
CA ASN A 14 -9.11 3.16 -13.00
C ASN A 14 -8.64 1.70 -13.11
N VAL A 15 -7.35 1.43 -12.86
CA VAL A 15 -6.81 0.06 -12.89
C VAL A 15 -6.96 -0.56 -11.51
N PRO A 16 -7.66 -1.69 -11.36
CA PRO A 16 -7.85 -2.34 -10.07
C PRO A 16 -6.51 -2.63 -9.41
N ALA A 17 -6.42 -2.39 -8.10
CA ALA A 17 -5.20 -2.58 -7.31
C ALA A 17 -4.61 -4.00 -7.47
N GLY A 18 -5.46 -5.02 -7.68
CA GLY A 18 -5.02 -6.39 -7.95
C GLY A 18 -4.21 -6.52 -9.23
N VAL A 19 -4.60 -5.83 -10.31
CA VAL A 19 -3.86 -5.86 -11.59
C VAL A 19 -2.52 -5.13 -11.46
N LYS A 20 -2.48 -4.01 -10.74
CA LYS A 20 -1.22 -3.30 -10.47
C LYS A 20 -0.26 -4.14 -9.64
N LEU A 21 -0.76 -4.84 -8.63
CA LEU A 21 0.04 -5.70 -7.77
C LEU A 21 0.51 -6.97 -8.51
N ALA A 22 -0.33 -7.53 -9.38
CA ALA A 22 0.06 -8.64 -10.25
C ALA A 22 1.12 -8.19 -11.28
N ALA A 23 0.95 -7.02 -11.90
CA ALA A 23 1.93 -6.45 -12.82
C ALA A 23 3.26 -6.13 -12.11
N LEU A 24 3.22 -5.59 -10.89
CA LEU A 24 4.40 -5.36 -10.05
C LEU A 24 5.10 -6.67 -9.72
N SER A 25 4.35 -7.72 -9.37
CA SER A 25 4.89 -9.03 -9.04
C SER A 25 5.54 -9.66 -10.27
N ALA A 26 4.85 -9.66 -11.42
CA ALA A 26 5.36 -10.17 -12.68
C ALA A 26 6.60 -9.38 -13.15
N ALA A 27 6.57 -8.05 -13.07
CA ALA A 27 7.71 -7.20 -13.39
C ALA A 27 8.91 -7.50 -12.48
N THR A 28 8.68 -7.70 -11.19
CA THR A 28 9.73 -8.05 -10.22
C THR A 28 10.33 -9.41 -10.54
N VAL A 29 9.50 -10.44 -10.80
CA VAL A 29 9.96 -11.77 -11.22
C VAL A 29 10.77 -11.71 -12.52
N GLY A 30 10.29 -10.94 -13.51
CA GLY A 30 11.03 -10.67 -14.74
C GLY A 30 12.39 -10.04 -14.44
N LEU A 31 12.42 -8.99 -13.62
CA LEU A 31 13.65 -8.30 -13.21
C LEU A 31 14.71 -9.23 -12.59
N PHE A 32 14.26 -10.26 -11.87
CA PHE A 32 15.14 -11.27 -11.28
C PHE A 32 15.67 -12.30 -12.28
N ALA A 33 14.89 -12.61 -13.32
CA ALA A 33 15.33 -13.47 -14.43
C ALA A 33 16.36 -12.78 -15.33
N LEU A 34 16.34 -11.45 -15.41
CA LEU A 34 17.29 -10.66 -16.17
C LEU A 34 18.64 -10.53 -15.43
N GLN A 35 19.70 -11.05 -16.06
CA GLN A 35 21.09 -10.93 -15.57
C GLN A 35 21.87 -9.85 -16.33
N ASP A 36 21.42 -9.48 -17.52
CA ASP A 36 22.11 -8.51 -18.38
C ASP A 36 21.89 -7.05 -17.91
N PRO A 37 22.97 -6.28 -17.68
CA PRO A 37 22.89 -4.87 -17.29
C PRO A 37 22.10 -3.98 -18.26
N ILE A 38 22.17 -4.27 -19.57
CA ILE A 38 21.53 -3.47 -20.62
C ILE A 38 20.01 -3.54 -20.48
N TRP A 39 19.46 -4.74 -20.34
CA TRP A 39 18.03 -4.94 -20.21
C TRP A 39 17.48 -4.39 -18.88
N LEU A 40 18.28 -4.43 -17.81
CA LEU A 40 17.94 -3.77 -16.54
C LEU A 40 17.89 -2.24 -16.69
N GLY A 41 18.77 -1.66 -17.50
CA GLY A 41 18.72 -0.25 -17.87
C GLY A 41 17.46 0.11 -18.67
N VAL A 42 17.07 -0.74 -19.63
CA VAL A 42 15.80 -0.56 -20.38
C VAL A 42 14.60 -0.65 -19.45
N ALA A 43 14.57 -1.65 -18.55
CA ALA A 43 13.49 -1.79 -17.57
C ALA A 43 13.39 -0.56 -16.65
N LEU A 44 14.53 0.00 -16.23
CA LEU A 44 14.56 1.23 -15.46
C LEU A 44 14.02 2.42 -16.25
N ALA A 45 14.41 2.55 -17.52
CA ALA A 45 13.93 3.62 -18.39
C ALA A 45 12.40 3.53 -18.59
N CYS A 46 11.86 2.32 -18.81
CA CYS A 46 10.43 2.07 -18.89
C CYS A 46 9.72 2.43 -17.57
N ALA A 47 10.27 2.01 -16.42
CA ALA A 47 9.75 2.36 -15.10
C ALA A 47 9.72 3.88 -14.89
N GLY A 48 10.80 4.57 -15.28
CA GLY A 48 10.90 6.02 -15.25
C GLY A 48 9.86 6.69 -16.16
N ALA A 49 9.65 6.18 -17.38
CA ALA A 49 8.66 6.70 -18.31
C ALA A 49 7.21 6.55 -17.76
N ILE A 50 6.91 5.43 -17.10
CA ILE A 50 5.62 5.20 -16.42
C ILE A 50 5.43 6.19 -15.25
N VAL A 51 6.49 6.46 -14.48
CA VAL A 51 6.43 7.46 -13.40
C VAL A 51 6.25 8.87 -13.97
N LEU A 52 6.89 9.18 -15.09
CA LEU A 52 6.83 10.48 -15.75
C LEU A 52 5.45 10.75 -16.37
N SER A 53 4.80 9.72 -16.92
CA SER A 53 3.43 9.83 -17.45
C SER A 53 2.39 10.14 -16.37
N GLY A 54 2.68 9.82 -15.10
CA GLY A 54 1.90 10.24 -13.93
C GLY A 54 2.06 11.72 -13.52
N GLY A 55 2.92 12.47 -14.21
CA GLY A 55 3.14 13.91 -14.02
C GLY A 55 4.39 14.30 -13.23
N LEU A 56 4.92 15.51 -13.48
CA LEU A 56 6.18 16.01 -12.89
C LEU A 56 6.17 16.07 -11.35
N ARG A 57 5.03 16.36 -10.74
CA ARG A 57 4.88 16.39 -9.27
C ARG A 57 5.06 14.99 -8.66
N PHE A 58 4.57 13.98 -9.37
CA PHE A 58 4.70 12.58 -8.98
C PHE A 58 6.15 12.09 -9.15
N ALA A 59 6.78 12.42 -10.28
CA ALA A 59 8.18 12.12 -10.53
C ALA A 59 9.11 12.74 -9.47
N ARG A 60 8.88 14.00 -9.08
CA ARG A 60 9.69 14.66 -8.04
C ARG A 60 9.51 14.03 -6.65
N ALA A 61 8.33 13.52 -6.34
CA ALA A 61 8.10 12.75 -5.12
C ALA A 61 8.77 11.37 -5.17
N ALA A 62 8.72 10.68 -6.31
CA ALA A 62 9.42 9.42 -6.52
C ALA A 62 10.94 9.56 -6.35
N VAL A 63 11.54 10.59 -6.96
CA VAL A 63 12.98 10.90 -6.78
C VAL A 63 13.32 11.21 -5.32
N ARG A 64 12.43 11.86 -4.58
CA ARG A 64 12.64 12.14 -3.16
C ARG A 64 12.63 10.86 -2.32
N SER A 65 11.73 9.93 -2.60
CA SER A 65 11.70 8.60 -1.97
C SER A 65 12.99 7.83 -2.24
N LEU A 66 13.50 7.92 -3.48
CA LEU A 66 14.75 7.28 -3.89
C LEU A 66 16.00 7.80 -3.15
N ARG A 67 15.94 8.99 -2.52
CA ARG A 67 17.05 9.48 -1.67
C ARG A 67 17.32 8.59 -0.47
N ILE A 68 16.29 7.89 0.04
CA ILE A 68 16.47 6.94 1.15
C ILE A 68 17.34 5.74 0.74
N LEU A 69 17.46 5.50 -0.57
CA LEU A 69 18.24 4.42 -1.15
C LEU A 69 19.72 4.76 -1.37
N ILE A 70 20.07 6.05 -1.40
CA ILE A 70 21.46 6.52 -1.56
C ILE A 70 22.43 5.80 -0.60
N PRO A 71 22.18 5.67 0.71
CA PRO A 71 23.10 4.94 1.59
C PRO A 71 23.26 3.46 1.23
N PHE A 72 22.20 2.79 0.77
CA PHE A 72 22.26 1.40 0.32
C PHE A 72 23.06 1.25 -0.97
N LEU A 73 22.82 2.12 -1.96
CA LEU A 73 23.58 2.17 -3.20
C LEU A 73 25.07 2.43 -2.94
N ALA A 74 25.38 3.37 -2.04
CA ALA A 74 26.75 3.67 -1.65
C ALA A 74 27.43 2.43 -1.02
N LEU A 75 26.73 1.72 -0.12
CA LEU A 75 27.25 0.50 0.48
C LEU A 75 27.53 -0.60 -0.57
N ILE A 76 26.60 -0.82 -1.50
CA ILE A 76 26.76 -1.80 -2.59
C ILE A 76 27.95 -1.43 -3.48
N ALA A 77 28.10 -0.14 -3.81
CA ALA A 77 29.18 0.35 -4.66
C ALA A 77 30.55 0.22 -3.98
N VAL A 78 30.66 0.56 -2.70
CA VAL A 78 31.91 0.38 -1.92
C VAL A 78 32.26 -1.10 -1.84
N TRP A 79 31.30 -1.96 -1.48
CA TRP A 79 31.53 -3.39 -1.38
C TRP A 79 32.00 -4.01 -2.70
N HIS A 80 31.26 -3.76 -3.79
CA HIS A 80 31.58 -4.34 -5.10
C HIS A 80 32.84 -3.73 -5.74
N GLY A 81 33.15 -2.46 -5.42
CA GLY A 81 34.40 -1.83 -5.79
C GLY A 81 35.60 -2.48 -5.12
N VAL A 82 35.50 -2.87 -3.84
CA VAL A 82 36.56 -3.58 -3.12
C VAL A 82 36.72 -5.02 -3.62
N THR A 83 35.65 -5.72 -3.96
CA THR A 83 35.71 -7.09 -4.50
C THR A 83 36.04 -7.18 -6.00
N GLY A 84 36.14 -6.04 -6.71
CA GLY A 84 36.44 -6.00 -8.15
C GLY A 84 35.32 -6.52 -9.06
N GLN A 85 34.12 -6.74 -8.53
CA GLN A 85 32.96 -7.29 -9.25
C GLN A 85 32.00 -6.17 -9.67
N ILE A 86 32.50 -5.24 -10.49
CA ILE A 86 31.79 -4.00 -10.86
C ILE A 86 30.47 -4.30 -11.59
N GLU A 87 30.47 -5.28 -12.49
CA GLU A 87 29.26 -5.68 -13.24
C GLU A 87 28.16 -6.21 -12.33
N ALA A 88 28.51 -7.09 -11.37
CA ALA A 88 27.54 -7.63 -10.42
C ALA A 88 26.95 -6.53 -9.53
N GLY A 89 27.78 -5.58 -9.09
CA GLY A 89 27.33 -4.43 -8.31
C GLY A 89 26.36 -3.54 -9.09
N LEU A 90 26.64 -3.31 -10.38
CA LEU A 90 25.78 -2.54 -11.27
C LEU A 90 24.42 -3.22 -11.51
N VAL A 91 24.42 -4.54 -11.74
CA VAL A 91 23.20 -5.35 -11.89
C VAL A 91 22.32 -5.23 -10.65
N VAL A 92 22.89 -5.40 -9.46
CA VAL A 92 22.15 -5.29 -8.19
C VAL A 92 21.63 -3.88 -7.99
N ALA A 93 22.45 -2.85 -8.22
CA ALA A 93 22.05 -1.45 -8.10
C ALA A 93 20.88 -1.09 -9.03
N LEU A 94 20.97 -1.45 -10.31
CA LEU A 94 19.93 -1.20 -11.30
C LEU A 94 18.64 -1.96 -10.94
N ARG A 95 18.74 -3.24 -10.58
CA ARG A 95 17.59 -4.06 -10.19
C ARG A 95 16.85 -3.42 -9.01
N LEU A 96 17.60 -2.99 -8.00
CA LEU A 96 17.06 -2.41 -6.79
C LEU A 96 16.43 -1.03 -7.05
N LEU A 97 17.06 -0.21 -7.91
CA LEU A 97 16.51 1.08 -8.34
C LEU A 97 15.19 0.90 -9.09
N THR A 98 15.13 -0.04 -10.04
CA THR A 98 13.93 -0.29 -10.86
C THR A 98 12.80 -0.86 -10.02
N ALA A 99 13.07 -1.87 -9.19
CA ALA A 99 12.08 -2.48 -8.31
C ALA A 99 11.50 -1.45 -7.33
N LEU A 100 12.35 -0.61 -6.72
CA LEU A 100 11.89 0.42 -5.79
C LEU A 100 11.11 1.52 -6.49
N THR A 101 11.51 1.90 -7.71
CA THR A 101 10.77 2.88 -8.52
C THR A 101 9.36 2.37 -8.82
N LEU A 102 9.24 1.11 -9.24
CA LEU A 102 7.95 0.45 -9.48
C LEU A 102 7.11 0.33 -8.19
N ALA A 103 7.72 -0.10 -7.09
CA ALA A 103 7.05 -0.24 -5.81
C ALA A 103 6.55 1.10 -5.28
N ASN A 104 7.35 2.16 -5.41
CA ASN A 104 6.97 3.51 -5.02
C ASN A 104 5.83 4.05 -5.92
N PHE A 105 5.88 3.77 -7.22
CA PHE A 105 4.78 4.10 -8.13
C PHE A 105 3.46 3.44 -7.69
N VAL A 106 3.48 2.14 -7.38
CA VAL A 106 2.30 1.42 -6.89
C VAL A 106 1.83 1.97 -5.54
N THR A 107 2.75 2.23 -4.61
CA THR A 107 2.45 2.76 -3.28
C THR A 107 1.77 4.13 -3.36
N MET A 108 2.25 5.01 -4.24
CA MET A 108 1.67 6.35 -4.41
C MET A 108 0.39 6.36 -5.26
N THR A 109 0.16 5.35 -6.10
CA THR A 109 -1.03 5.25 -6.96
C THR A 109 -2.13 4.34 -6.42
N THR A 110 -1.92 3.70 -5.27
CA THR A 110 -2.88 2.77 -4.66
C THR A 110 -3.33 3.30 -3.31
N ARG A 111 -4.65 3.36 -3.09
CA ARG A 111 -5.20 3.76 -1.79
C ARG A 111 -5.05 2.61 -0.80
N LEU A 112 -4.85 2.95 0.48
CA LEU A 112 -4.77 1.96 1.55
C LEU A 112 -6.00 1.02 1.57
N THR A 113 -7.20 1.57 1.33
CA THR A 113 -8.45 0.81 1.26
C THR A 113 -8.43 -0.26 0.17
N ASP A 114 -7.86 0.06 -0.99
CA ASP A 114 -7.82 -0.85 -2.14
C ASP A 114 -6.79 -1.96 -1.89
N MET A 115 -5.68 -1.63 -1.22
CA MET A 115 -4.70 -2.64 -0.79
C MET A 115 -5.31 -3.63 0.21
N VAL A 116 -6.08 -3.14 1.18
CA VAL A 116 -6.78 -3.98 2.16
C VAL A 116 -7.80 -4.89 1.46
N ALA A 117 -8.54 -4.37 0.48
CA ALA A 117 -9.48 -5.16 -0.31
C ALA A 117 -8.79 -6.27 -1.12
N VAL A 118 -7.65 -5.98 -1.76
CA VAL A 118 -6.88 -6.98 -2.50
C VAL A 118 -6.26 -8.02 -1.56
N ALA A 119 -5.73 -7.61 -0.41
CA ALA A 119 -5.22 -8.52 0.60
C ALA A 119 -6.33 -9.46 1.11
N ALA A 120 -7.52 -8.93 1.36
CA ALA A 120 -8.69 -9.74 1.75
C ALA A 120 -9.10 -10.72 0.64
N PHE A 121 -9.06 -10.31 -0.63
CA PHE A 121 -9.32 -11.19 -1.77
C PHE A 121 -8.28 -12.31 -1.89
N LEU A 122 -6.98 -11.99 -1.75
CA LEU A 122 -5.89 -12.98 -1.78
C LEU A 122 -5.94 -13.97 -0.61
N LEU A 123 -6.50 -13.57 0.52
CA LEU A 123 -6.73 -14.43 1.68
C LEU A 123 -8.05 -15.23 1.58
N SER A 124 -8.93 -14.92 0.63
CA SER A 124 -10.16 -15.66 0.36
C SER A 124 -9.94 -17.15 0.00
N PRO A 125 -8.96 -17.55 -0.83
CA PRO A 125 -8.75 -18.98 -1.13
C PRO A 125 -8.33 -19.80 0.10
N LEU A 126 -7.71 -19.21 1.14
CA LEU A 126 -7.40 -19.93 2.38
C LEU A 126 -8.67 -20.40 3.12
N ARG A 127 -9.84 -19.86 2.77
CA ARG A 127 -11.15 -20.30 3.27
C ARG A 127 -11.47 -21.75 2.91
N ARG A 128 -10.88 -22.27 1.82
CA ARG A 128 -11.04 -23.68 1.41
C ARG A 128 -10.41 -24.67 2.39
N PHE A 129 -9.56 -24.21 3.31
CA PHE A 129 -8.93 -25.06 4.33
C PHE A 129 -9.76 -25.23 5.63
N GLY A 130 -11.06 -24.87 5.63
CA GLY A 130 -11.98 -25.24 6.73
C GLY A 130 -12.24 -24.16 7.79
N LEU A 131 -11.94 -22.90 7.51
CA LEU A 131 -12.36 -21.77 8.35
C LEU A 131 -13.85 -21.49 8.11
N SER A 132 -14.62 -21.26 9.19
CA SER A 132 -16.07 -21.02 9.12
C SER A 132 -16.41 -19.93 8.07
N THR A 133 -17.01 -20.35 6.97
CA THR A 133 -17.20 -19.57 5.74
C THR A 133 -17.94 -18.25 6.00
N ARG A 134 -18.94 -18.27 6.90
CA ARG A 134 -19.87 -17.16 7.15
C ARG A 134 -19.32 -16.08 8.08
N ALA A 135 -18.68 -16.48 9.19
CA ALA A 135 -18.04 -15.51 10.09
C ALA A 135 -16.89 -14.80 9.37
N PHE A 136 -16.11 -15.53 8.57
CA PHE A 136 -15.01 -14.95 7.79
C PHE A 136 -15.49 -14.01 6.68
N GLU A 137 -16.56 -14.36 5.96
CA GLU A 137 -17.23 -13.46 4.99
C GLU A 137 -17.70 -12.18 5.65
N LEU A 138 -18.39 -12.31 6.79
CA LEU A 138 -18.90 -11.16 7.51
C LEU A 138 -17.75 -10.28 8.03
N SER A 139 -16.71 -10.86 8.61
CA SER A 139 -15.55 -10.11 9.09
C SER A 139 -14.85 -9.34 7.98
N ILE A 140 -14.64 -9.94 6.80
CA ILE A 140 -14.04 -9.25 5.66
C ILE A 140 -14.95 -8.11 5.17
N ALA A 141 -16.24 -8.38 4.97
CA ALA A 141 -17.20 -7.38 4.55
C ALA A 141 -17.24 -6.19 5.53
N LEU A 142 -17.17 -6.50 6.83
CA LEU A 142 -17.11 -5.52 7.89
C LEU A 142 -15.83 -4.68 7.82
N VAL A 143 -14.65 -5.32 7.74
CA VAL A 143 -13.37 -4.59 7.65
C VAL A 143 -13.36 -3.65 6.43
N VAL A 144 -13.78 -4.13 5.26
CA VAL A 144 -13.81 -3.31 4.04
C VAL A 144 -14.76 -2.11 4.20
N ARG A 145 -15.91 -2.30 4.83
CA ARG A 145 -16.90 -1.22 5.06
C ARG A 145 -16.49 -0.25 6.18
N PHE A 146 -15.88 -0.74 7.25
CA PHE A 146 -15.57 0.05 8.45
C PHE A 146 -14.22 0.76 8.38
N THR A 147 -13.23 0.23 7.64
CA THR A 147 -11.93 0.89 7.44
C THR A 147 -12.07 2.37 7.00
N PRO A 148 -12.85 2.72 5.96
CA PRO A 148 -12.99 4.12 5.57
C PRO A 148 -13.71 4.98 6.63
N ALA A 149 -14.69 4.41 7.34
CA ALA A 149 -15.41 5.11 8.39
C ALA A 149 -14.49 5.44 9.58
N ILE A 150 -13.68 4.48 10.02
CA ILE A 150 -12.69 4.68 11.11
C ILE A 150 -11.63 5.70 10.68
N ALA A 151 -11.14 5.63 9.43
CA ALA A 151 -10.17 6.59 8.91
C ALA A 151 -10.72 8.03 8.92
N GLN A 152 -11.99 8.22 8.53
CA GLN A 152 -12.65 9.52 8.58
C GLN A 152 -12.78 10.05 10.01
N LYS A 153 -13.22 9.20 10.96
CA LYS A 153 -13.33 9.55 12.38
C LYS A 153 -11.97 9.93 12.98
N GLY A 154 -10.90 9.20 12.62
CA GLY A 154 -9.53 9.52 13.01
C GLY A 154 -9.07 10.89 12.49
N GLY A 155 -9.44 11.25 11.26
CA GLY A 155 -9.18 12.59 10.70
C GLY A 155 -9.87 13.70 11.50
N LEU A 156 -11.17 13.55 11.77
CA LEU A 156 -11.95 14.50 12.57
C LEU A 156 -11.39 14.64 13.99
N LEU A 157 -10.96 13.54 14.59
CA LEU A 157 -10.35 13.53 15.92
C LEU A 157 -9.01 14.28 15.93
N ALA A 158 -8.20 14.12 14.88
CA ALA A 158 -6.96 14.87 14.71
C ALA A 158 -7.21 16.37 14.51
N GLU A 159 -8.25 16.75 13.75
CA GLU A 159 -8.68 18.14 13.58
C GLU A 159 -9.16 18.75 14.91
N ALA A 160 -10.02 18.05 15.65
CA ALA A 160 -10.51 18.49 16.95
C ALA A 160 -9.39 18.60 18.00
N TRP A 161 -8.35 17.76 17.91
CA TRP A 161 -7.17 17.85 18.76
C TRP A 161 -6.34 19.09 18.41
N ARG A 162 -6.09 19.35 17.12
CA ARG A 162 -5.37 20.54 16.65
C ARG A 162 -6.08 21.84 16.99
N ALA A 163 -7.42 21.82 17.02
CA ALA A 163 -8.21 22.98 17.44
C ALA A 163 -8.10 23.25 18.96
N ARG A 164 -7.89 22.22 19.78
CA ARG A 164 -7.79 22.34 21.24
C ARG A 164 -6.36 22.52 21.77
N ALA A 165 -5.37 21.97 21.10
CA ALA A 165 -3.99 21.97 21.57
C ALA A 165 -3.03 22.52 20.52
N ALA A 166 -2.14 23.43 20.93
CA ALA A 166 -1.03 23.92 20.11
C ALA A 166 0.05 22.85 19.80
N ARG A 167 -0.11 21.63 20.34
CA ARG A 167 0.85 20.52 20.21
C ARG A 167 0.50 19.62 19.03
N ARG A 168 1.54 19.06 18.40
CA ARG A 168 1.36 18.10 17.29
C ARG A 168 0.59 16.87 17.76
N VAL A 169 -0.25 16.38 16.85
CA VAL A 169 -0.92 15.08 16.96
C VAL A 169 0.13 13.98 17.11
N GLY A 170 -0.02 13.15 18.14
CA GLY A 170 0.86 12.02 18.42
C GLY A 170 0.08 10.78 18.85
N TRP A 171 0.75 9.87 19.54
CA TRP A 171 0.20 8.59 20.03
C TRP A 171 -1.02 8.74 20.94
N GLN A 172 -1.26 9.94 21.49
CA GLN A 172 -2.41 10.23 22.34
C GLN A 172 -3.76 10.04 21.63
N ILE A 173 -3.80 10.06 20.29
CA ILE A 173 -5.03 9.89 19.51
C ILE A 173 -5.46 8.42 19.40
N VAL A 174 -4.54 7.49 19.60
CA VAL A 174 -4.82 6.05 19.44
C VAL A 174 -5.88 5.57 20.44
N MET A 175 -5.73 5.96 21.72
CA MET A 175 -6.68 5.58 22.77
C MET A 175 -8.13 6.04 22.50
N PRO A 176 -8.40 7.34 22.22
CA PRO A 176 -9.76 7.78 21.90
C PRO A 176 -10.28 7.20 20.59
N LEU A 177 -9.44 6.99 19.58
CA LEU A 177 -9.86 6.33 18.34
C LEU A 177 -10.26 4.87 18.58
N ALA A 178 -9.51 4.14 19.42
CA ALA A 178 -9.83 2.78 19.80
C ALA A 178 -11.14 2.69 20.58
N ALA A 179 -11.40 3.64 21.48
CA ALA A 179 -12.66 3.71 22.21
C ALA A 179 -13.86 3.92 21.26
N ILE A 180 -13.74 4.82 20.28
CA ILE A 180 -14.76 5.04 19.26
C ILE A 180 -14.98 3.78 18.40
N ALA A 181 -13.90 3.09 18.03
CA ALA A 181 -13.99 1.87 17.24
C ALA A 181 -14.61 0.69 18.02
N LEU A 182 -14.36 0.61 19.34
CA LEU A 182 -14.97 -0.41 20.21
C LEU A 182 -16.47 -0.15 20.37
N ASP A 183 -16.86 1.10 20.60
CA ASP A 183 -18.27 1.51 20.70
C ASP A 183 -19.03 1.22 19.38
N ASP A 184 -18.41 1.54 18.23
CA ASP A 184 -18.97 1.17 16.92
C ASP A 184 -19.13 -0.35 16.78
N ALA A 185 -18.16 -1.14 17.26
CA ALA A 185 -18.22 -2.60 17.19
C ALA A 185 -19.36 -3.18 18.03
N ASP A 186 -19.60 -2.63 19.23
CA ASP A 186 -20.69 -3.03 20.11
C ASP A 186 -22.06 -2.72 19.48
N HIS A 187 -22.25 -1.50 18.96
CA HIS A 187 -23.48 -1.12 18.26
C HIS A 187 -23.77 -2.00 17.04
N VAL A 188 -22.71 -2.36 16.29
CA VAL A 188 -22.83 -3.25 15.13
C VAL A 188 -23.15 -4.67 15.56
N ALA A 189 -22.53 -5.17 16.63
CA ALA A 189 -22.82 -6.49 17.17
C ALA A 189 -24.29 -6.59 17.60
N ASP A 190 -24.81 -5.57 18.26
CA ASP A 190 -26.23 -5.53 18.67
C ASP A 190 -27.18 -5.44 17.48
N ALA A 191 -26.84 -4.65 16.46
CA ALA A 191 -27.60 -4.60 15.21
C ALA A 191 -27.58 -5.94 14.46
N LEU A 192 -26.45 -6.66 14.46
CA LEU A 192 -26.33 -7.98 13.86
C LEU A 192 -27.15 -9.02 14.62
N ARG A 193 -27.12 -9.00 15.96
CA ARG A 193 -27.96 -9.85 16.82
C ARG A 193 -29.45 -9.62 16.56
N ALA A 194 -29.88 -8.36 16.47
CA ALA A 194 -31.27 -8.00 16.18
C ALA A 194 -31.73 -8.43 14.78
N ARG A 195 -30.80 -8.56 13.81
CA ARG A 195 -31.08 -8.99 12.43
C ARG A 195 -30.97 -10.51 12.21
N GLY A 196 -30.84 -11.30 13.27
CA GLY A 196 -30.83 -12.78 13.18
C GLY A 196 -29.48 -13.44 13.42
N GLY A 197 -28.47 -12.71 13.92
CA GLY A 197 -27.21 -13.28 14.39
C GLY A 197 -26.38 -14.01 13.32
N LEU A 198 -25.37 -14.76 13.77
CA LEU A 198 -24.57 -15.66 12.93
C LEU A 198 -25.21 -17.05 12.80
N ASP A 199 -26.15 -17.36 13.69
CA ASP A 199 -26.77 -18.67 13.86
C ASP A 199 -28.13 -18.72 13.14
N GLN A 200 -28.09 -18.79 11.82
CA GLN A 200 -29.18 -19.40 11.07
C GLN A 200 -28.65 -20.72 10.53
N THR A 201 -28.76 -21.77 11.34
CA THR A 201 -28.81 -23.15 10.86
C THR A 201 -30.08 -23.34 10.03
N PRO A 202 -30.02 -23.99 8.85
CA PRO A 202 -31.22 -24.54 8.24
C PRO A 202 -31.86 -25.62 9.12
#